data_AF-A0A497RLK8-F1
#
_entry.id   AF-A0A497RLK8-F1
#
_cell.length_a   1.000
_cell.length_b   1.000
_cell.length_c   1.000
_cell.angle_alpha   90.00
_cell.angle_beta   90.00
_cell.angle_gamma   90.00
#
_symmetry.space_group_name_H-M   'P 1'
#
loop_
_entity.id
_entity.type
_entity.pdbx_description
1 polymer ?
#
loop_
_entity_poly.entity_id
_entity_poly.type
_entity_poly.pdbx_seq_one_letter_code
_entity_poly.pdbx_strand_id
1 'polypeptide(L)'
;MVKPLDYTVEKYVKRATAAVEEYKFGVQHPKADWAEELKGAKERMRTGYSRALDTYFDARVDAVGTRGWQDATLQKGPSRYPEGVRLGQDKYRNRMAKVLAFEEELQRRILEMPDATLEDRIARMTTWVREMAAAKERGEFD
;
A
#
# COMPACT_ATOMS: atom_id res chain seq x y z
N MET A 1 23.93 -2.34 -36.73
CA MET A 1 22.52 -2.27 -37.20
C MET A 1 21.61 -2.19 -36.00
N VAL A 2 20.80 -1.14 -35.88
CA VAL A 2 19.76 -1.03 -34.85
C VAL A 2 18.61 -1.96 -35.23
N LYS A 3 18.08 -2.71 -34.27
CA LYS A 3 16.97 -3.65 -34.51
C LYS A 3 15.66 -2.88 -34.77
N PRO A 4 14.75 -3.41 -35.60
CA PRO A 4 13.42 -2.80 -35.76
C PRO A 4 12.65 -2.71 -34.44
N LEU A 5 11.77 -1.71 -34.33
CA LEU A 5 10.91 -1.49 -33.16
C LEU A 5 10.03 -2.72 -32.90
N ASP A 6 9.31 -3.18 -33.91
CA ASP A 6 8.35 -4.29 -33.78
C ASP A 6 9.05 -5.57 -33.32
N TYR A 7 10.19 -5.90 -33.94
CA TYR A 7 11.03 -7.02 -33.48
C TYR A 7 11.41 -6.90 -32.00
N THR A 8 11.72 -5.69 -31.54
CA THR A 8 12.11 -5.44 -30.14
C THR A 8 10.94 -5.61 -29.18
N VAL A 9 9.76 -5.10 -29.53
CA VAL A 9 8.53 -5.21 -28.74
C VAL A 9 8.04 -6.65 -28.69
N GLU A 10 7.95 -7.33 -29.84
CA GLU A 10 7.53 -8.73 -29.93
C GLU A 10 8.45 -9.64 -29.11
N LYS A 11 9.76 -9.44 -29.24
CA LYS A 11 10.75 -10.19 -28.46
C LYS A 11 10.55 -10.00 -26.96
N TYR A 12 10.28 -8.77 -26.52
CA TYR A 12 10.02 -8.47 -25.11
C TYR A 12 8.78 -9.22 -24.62
N VAL A 13 7.64 -9.08 -25.31
CA VAL A 13 6.37 -9.72 -24.92
C VAL A 13 6.52 -11.25 -24.88
N LYS A 14 7.13 -11.84 -25.92
CA LYS A 14 7.36 -13.28 -26.00
C LYS A 14 8.17 -13.80 -24.81
N ARG A 15 9.28 -13.11 -24.49
CA ARG A 15 10.18 -13.53 -23.40
C ARG A 15 9.57 -13.33 -22.02
N ALA A 16 8.94 -12.17 -21.78
CA ALA A 16 8.33 -11.89 -20.49
C ALA A 16 7.18 -12.87 -20.17
N THR A 17 6.38 -13.22 -21.18
CA THR A 17 5.27 -14.17 -21.01
C THR A 17 5.76 -15.60 -20.79
N ALA A 18 6.84 -16.02 -21.46
CA ALA A 18 7.41 -17.34 -21.27
C ALA A 18 8.11 -17.50 -19.91
N ALA A 19 8.56 -16.41 -19.28
CA ALA A 19 9.41 -16.42 -18.09
C ALA A 19 8.66 -16.51 -16.74
N VAL A 20 7.40 -16.97 -16.73
CA VAL A 20 6.57 -16.98 -15.51
C VAL A 20 7.15 -17.93 -14.44
N GLU A 21 7.67 -19.09 -14.84
CA GLU A 21 8.25 -20.03 -13.88
C GLU A 21 9.61 -19.55 -13.37
N GLU A 22 10.43 -18.91 -14.20
CA GLU A 22 11.67 -18.27 -13.78
C GLU A 22 11.42 -17.10 -12.84
N TYR A 23 10.36 -16.32 -13.08
CA TYR A 23 9.91 -15.28 -12.15
C TYR A 23 9.57 -15.87 -10.78
N LYS A 24 8.76 -16.94 -10.74
CA LYS A 24 8.41 -17.63 -9.49
C LYS A 24 9.64 -18.17 -8.78
N PHE A 25 10.53 -18.82 -9.51
CA PHE A 25 11.78 -19.36 -8.97
C PHE A 25 12.62 -18.26 -8.32
N GLY A 26 12.78 -17.11 -8.98
CA GLY A 26 13.53 -15.98 -8.44
C GLY A 26 12.94 -15.36 -7.18
N VAL A 27 11.60 -15.32 -7.06
CA VAL A 27 10.93 -14.86 -5.83
C VAL A 27 11.13 -15.84 -4.68
N GLN A 28 11.11 -17.14 -4.97
CA GLN A 28 11.28 -18.20 -3.95
C GLN A 28 12.75 -18.38 -3.52
N HIS A 29 13.71 -18.01 -4.37
CA HIS A 29 15.13 -18.21 -4.14
C HIS A 29 15.91 -16.89 -4.33
N PRO A 30 15.65 -15.87 -3.49
CA PRO A 30 16.37 -14.61 -3.60
C PRO A 30 17.85 -14.81 -3.24
N LYS A 31 18.74 -14.03 -3.88
CA LYS A 31 20.20 -14.11 -3.65
C LYS A 31 20.62 -13.58 -2.26
N ALA A 32 19.80 -12.73 -1.67
CA ALA A 32 19.98 -12.11 -0.37
C ALA A 32 18.60 -11.97 0.29
N ASP A 33 18.57 -11.80 1.62
CA ASP A 33 17.30 -11.56 2.31
C ASP A 33 16.67 -10.26 1.81
N TRP A 34 15.46 -10.36 1.27
CA TRP A 34 14.78 -9.21 0.67
C TRP A 34 14.47 -8.12 1.71
N ALA A 35 14.12 -8.51 2.94
CA ALA A 35 13.71 -7.54 3.96
C ALA A 35 14.90 -6.75 4.50
N GLU A 36 16.05 -7.40 4.71
CA GLU A 36 17.31 -6.76 5.10
C GLU A 36 17.81 -5.80 4.02
N GLU A 37 17.85 -6.25 2.76
CA GLU A 37 18.27 -5.42 1.64
C GLU A 37 17.38 -4.18 1.47
N LEU A 38 16.06 -4.36 1.58
CA LEU A 38 15.11 -3.26 1.47
C LEU A 38 15.28 -2.25 2.63
N LYS A 39 15.48 -2.72 3.86
CA LYS A 39 15.79 -1.85 5.01
C LYS A 39 17.07 -1.05 4.76
N GLY A 40 18.12 -1.70 4.27
CA GLY A 40 19.39 -1.05 3.92
C GLY A 40 19.30 -0.08 2.74
N ALA A 41 18.25 -0.17 1.92
CA ALA A 41 18.01 0.71 0.79
C ALA A 41 17.21 1.98 1.14
N LYS A 42 16.67 2.09 2.37
CA LYS A 42 15.74 3.15 2.77
C LYS A 42 16.18 4.57 2.38
N GLU A 43 17.40 4.96 2.73
CA GLU A 43 17.88 6.31 2.44
C GLU A 43 18.15 6.53 0.94
N ARG A 44 18.63 5.51 0.22
CA ARG A 44 18.78 5.60 -1.24
C ARG A 44 17.44 5.79 -1.93
N MET A 45 16.40 5.08 -1.47
CA MET A 45 15.04 5.24 -1.96
C MET A 45 14.53 6.65 -1.68
N ARG A 46 14.69 7.14 -0.44
CA ARG A 46 14.29 8.50 -0.05
C ARG A 46 14.89 9.57 -0.95
N THR A 47 16.21 9.57 -1.11
CA THR A 47 16.91 10.54 -1.97
C THR A 47 16.45 10.43 -3.43
N GLY A 48 16.26 9.20 -3.94
CA GLY A 48 15.79 8.97 -5.29
C GLY A 48 14.39 9.54 -5.55
N TYR A 49 13.46 9.31 -4.62
CA TYR A 49 12.10 9.83 -4.70
C TYR A 49 12.06 11.35 -4.58
N SER A 50 12.75 11.95 -3.60
CA SER A 50 12.82 13.41 -3.46
C SER A 50 13.34 14.06 -4.74
N ARG A 51 14.43 13.55 -5.30
CA ARG A 51 14.95 14.05 -6.59
C ARG A 51 13.93 13.92 -7.72
N ALA A 52 13.18 12.82 -7.79
CA ALA A 52 12.17 12.62 -8.83
C ALA A 52 11.05 13.68 -8.73
N LEU A 53 10.59 13.96 -7.51
CA LEU A 53 9.61 15.01 -7.22
C LEU A 53 10.12 16.37 -7.68
N ASP A 54 11.39 16.69 -7.40
CA ASP A 54 11.97 17.99 -7.72
C ASP A 54 12.32 18.18 -9.21
N THR A 55 12.38 17.11 -10.00
CA THR A 55 12.96 17.18 -11.35
C THR A 55 11.99 16.85 -12.48
N TYR A 56 11.28 15.73 -12.44
CA TYR A 56 10.52 15.24 -13.60
C TYR A 56 9.13 14.74 -13.25
N PHE A 57 8.68 14.87 -12.00
CA PHE A 57 7.37 14.37 -11.59
C PHE A 57 6.23 14.98 -12.41
N ASP A 58 6.12 16.31 -12.42
CA ASP A 58 5.04 17.02 -13.13
C ASP A 58 5.06 16.71 -14.63
N ALA A 59 6.24 16.77 -15.25
CA ALA A 59 6.40 16.44 -16.67
C ALA A 59 5.94 15.02 -17.03
N ARG A 60 6.10 14.05 -16.11
CA ARG A 60 5.64 12.66 -16.31
C ARG A 60 4.15 12.50 -16.05
N VAL A 61 3.59 13.25 -15.09
CA VAL A 61 2.14 13.30 -14.86
C VAL A 61 1.46 13.86 -16.10
N ASP A 62 1.94 14.98 -16.63
CA ASP A 62 1.38 15.63 -17.82
C ASP A 62 1.50 14.74 -19.07
N ALA A 63 2.62 14.04 -19.22
CA ALA A 63 2.82 13.12 -20.35
C ALA A 63 1.82 11.95 -20.37
N VAL A 64 1.35 11.48 -19.20
CA VAL A 64 0.33 10.42 -19.12
C VAL A 64 -1.08 11.01 -19.17
N GLY A 65 -1.30 12.09 -18.43
CA GLY A 65 -2.59 12.76 -18.27
C GLY A 65 -3.69 11.87 -17.67
N THR A 66 -4.85 12.48 -17.43
CA THR A 66 -6.02 11.77 -16.89
C THR A 66 -6.46 10.62 -17.77
N ARG A 67 -6.47 10.82 -19.10
CA ARG A 67 -6.94 9.80 -20.05
C ARG A 67 -6.02 8.57 -20.07
N GLY A 68 -4.71 8.76 -20.12
CA GLY A 68 -3.76 7.64 -20.12
C GLY A 68 -3.86 6.82 -18.83
N TRP A 69 -4.07 7.49 -17.69
CA TRP A 69 -4.35 6.81 -16.43
C TRP A 69 -5.67 6.02 -16.46
N GLN A 70 -6.76 6.63 -16.93
CA GLN A 70 -8.07 5.97 -17.02
C GLN A 70 -8.02 4.73 -17.90
N ASP A 71 -7.49 4.86 -19.13
CA ASP A 71 -7.41 3.77 -20.09
C ASP A 71 -6.61 2.58 -19.52
N ALA A 72 -5.42 2.85 -18.97
CA ALA A 72 -4.56 1.81 -18.39
C ALA A 72 -5.19 1.15 -17.14
N THR A 73 -5.86 1.94 -16.31
CA THR A 73 -6.49 1.47 -15.07
C THR A 73 -7.70 0.60 -15.39
N LEU A 74 -8.59 1.04 -16.28
CA LEU A 74 -9.77 0.30 -16.69
C LEU A 74 -9.41 -0.99 -17.44
N GLN A 75 -8.30 -1.00 -18.18
CA GLN A 75 -7.84 -2.21 -18.88
C GLN A 75 -7.30 -3.29 -17.93
N LYS A 76 -6.63 -2.90 -16.83
CA LYS A 76 -5.89 -3.84 -15.97
C LYS A 76 -6.55 -4.10 -14.62
N GLY A 77 -7.12 -3.06 -14.02
CA GLY A 77 -7.60 -3.04 -12.65
C GLY A 77 -8.81 -3.93 -12.39
N PRO A 78 -9.90 -3.84 -13.19
CA PRO A 78 -11.15 -4.56 -12.92
C PRO A 78 -10.99 -6.08 -12.79
N SER A 79 -10.07 -6.70 -13.54
CA SER A 79 -9.80 -8.13 -13.43
C SER A 79 -8.88 -8.50 -12.26
N ARG A 80 -7.92 -7.64 -11.90
CA ARG A 80 -6.91 -7.92 -10.86
C ARG A 80 -7.36 -7.58 -9.44
N TYR A 81 -8.19 -6.55 -9.29
CA TYR A 81 -8.56 -6.02 -7.97
C TYR A 81 -9.34 -7.03 -7.11
N PRO A 82 -10.43 -7.67 -7.59
CA PRO A 82 -11.19 -8.62 -6.76
C PRO A 82 -10.37 -9.85 -6.35
N GLU A 83 -9.51 -10.34 -7.25
CA GLU A 83 -8.62 -11.46 -6.95
C GLU A 83 -7.62 -11.11 -5.85
N GLY A 84 -6.98 -9.94 -5.95
CA GLY A 84 -6.07 -9.44 -4.93
C GLY A 84 -6.74 -9.28 -3.56
N VAL A 85 -7.98 -8.75 -3.53
CA VAL A 85 -8.78 -8.65 -2.29
C VAL A 85 -9.05 -10.02 -1.69
N ARG A 86 -9.46 -11.00 -2.51
CA ARG A 86 -9.74 -12.37 -2.05
C ARG A 86 -8.49 -13.03 -1.47
N LEU A 87 -7.34 -12.91 -2.13
CA LEU A 87 -6.07 -13.44 -1.63
C LEU A 87 -5.59 -12.76 -0.34
N GLY A 88 -5.96 -11.50 -0.13
CA GLY A 88 -5.63 -10.71 1.06
C GLY A 88 -6.65 -10.80 2.21
N GLN A 89 -7.74 -11.54 2.05
CA GLN A 89 -8.88 -11.52 2.96
C GLN A 89 -8.49 -11.85 4.41
N ASP A 90 -7.65 -12.85 4.63
CA ASP A 90 -7.26 -13.26 5.98
C ASP A 90 -6.36 -12.23 6.66
N LYS A 91 -5.46 -11.59 5.90
CA LYS A 91 -4.64 -10.49 6.42
C LYS A 91 -5.53 -9.31 6.86
N TYR A 92 -6.56 -8.99 6.08
CA TYR A 92 -7.53 -7.97 6.44
C TYR A 92 -8.32 -8.37 7.68
N ARG A 93 -8.87 -9.60 7.73
CA ARG A 93 -9.61 -10.13 8.87
C ARG A 93 -8.80 -10.03 10.15
N ASN A 94 -7.53 -10.45 10.12
CA ASN A 94 -6.67 -10.45 11.30
C ASN A 94 -6.38 -9.04 11.81
N ARG A 95 -6.11 -8.09 10.92
CA ARG A 95 -5.90 -6.69 11.31
C ARG A 95 -7.19 -6.05 11.82
N MET A 96 -8.31 -6.28 11.15
CA MET A 96 -9.59 -5.70 11.55
C MET A 96 -10.07 -6.27 12.89
N ALA A 97 -9.82 -7.54 13.18
CA ALA A 97 -10.12 -8.12 14.49
C ALA A 97 -9.41 -7.37 15.63
N LYS A 98 -8.15 -6.95 15.45
CA LYS A 98 -7.42 -6.14 16.44
C LYS A 98 -8.05 -4.76 16.64
N VAL A 99 -8.41 -4.09 15.53
CA VAL A 99 -9.06 -2.77 15.57
C VAL A 99 -10.38 -2.85 16.32
N LEU A 100 -11.25 -3.80 15.94
CA LEU A 100 -12.58 -3.94 16.55
C LEU A 100 -12.49 -4.30 18.04
N ALA A 101 -11.55 -5.17 18.43
CA ALA A 101 -11.35 -5.50 19.83
C ALA A 101 -10.89 -4.29 20.66
N PHE A 102 -10.01 -3.44 20.10
CA PHE A 102 -9.58 -2.21 20.74
C PHE A 102 -10.72 -1.18 20.84
N GLU A 103 -11.49 -1.01 19.76
CA GLU A 103 -12.65 -0.12 19.73
C GLU A 103 -13.70 -0.55 20.75
N GLU A 104 -13.98 -1.85 20.88
CA GLU A 104 -14.94 -2.37 21.85
C GLU A 104 -14.52 -2.04 23.29
N GLU A 105 -13.24 -2.22 23.62
CA GLU A 105 -12.69 -1.86 24.94
C GLU A 105 -12.70 -0.35 25.19
N LEU A 106 -12.29 0.44 24.19
CA LEU A 106 -12.30 1.90 24.29
C LEU A 106 -13.73 2.43 24.45
N GLN A 107 -14.70 1.85 23.74
CA GLN A 107 -16.10 2.19 23.87
C GLN A 107 -16.62 1.90 25.28
N ARG A 108 -16.29 0.75 25.88
CA ARG A 108 -16.63 0.44 27.28
C ARG A 108 -16.11 1.51 28.23
N ARG A 109 -14.81 1.85 28.14
CA ARG A 109 -14.19 2.90 28.98
C ARG A 109 -14.86 4.26 28.81
N ILE A 110 -15.20 4.64 27.58
CA ILE A 110 -15.87 5.91 27.31
C ILE A 110 -17.31 5.92 27.84
N LEU A 111 -18.01 4.78 27.83
CA LEU A 111 -19.36 4.68 28.41
C LEU A 111 -19.37 4.88 29.93
N GLU A 112 -18.26 4.62 30.61
CA GLU A 112 -18.09 4.84 32.05
C GLU A 112 -17.74 6.30 32.40
N MET A 113 -17.36 7.12 31.41
CA MET A 113 -17.06 8.54 31.63
C MET A 113 -18.35 9.36 31.84
N PRO A 114 -18.31 10.44 32.65
CA PRO A 114 -19.41 11.38 32.79
C PRO A 114 -19.94 11.91 31.44
N ASP A 115 -21.22 12.30 31.37
CA ASP A 115 -21.84 12.93 30.18
C ASP A 115 -22.93 13.98 30.49
N ALA A 116 -22.96 14.46 31.74
CA ALA A 116 -23.97 15.39 32.20
C ALA A 116 -23.83 16.77 31.54
N THR A 117 -22.58 17.19 31.29
CA THR A 117 -22.27 18.52 30.73
C THR A 117 -21.74 18.43 29.29
N LEU A 118 -21.65 19.59 28.64
CA LEU A 118 -20.98 19.70 27.34
C LEU A 118 -19.51 19.30 27.43
N GLU A 119 -18.81 19.73 28.49
CA GLU A 119 -17.40 19.42 28.73
C GLU A 119 -17.17 17.91 28.89
N ASP A 120 -18.08 17.23 29.59
CA ASP A 120 -18.03 15.77 29.73
C ASP A 120 -18.12 15.06 28.38
N ARG A 121 -18.99 15.53 27.49
CA ARG A 121 -19.15 14.96 26.13
C ARG A 121 -17.94 15.27 25.24
N ILE A 122 -17.37 16.46 25.38
CA ILE A 122 -16.10 16.83 24.71
C ILE A 122 -14.98 15.91 25.21
N ALA A 123 -14.89 15.65 26.51
CA ALA A 123 -13.90 14.75 27.08
C ALA A 123 -14.03 13.33 26.50
N ARG A 124 -15.26 12.78 26.42
CA ARG A 124 -15.52 11.46 25.81
C ARG A 124 -15.07 11.38 24.37
N MET A 125 -15.43 12.38 23.56
CA MET A 125 -15.05 12.44 22.15
C MET A 125 -13.53 12.59 21.97
N THR A 126 -12.90 13.47 22.74
CA THR A 126 -11.44 13.67 22.64
C THR A 126 -10.64 12.46 23.11
N THR A 127 -11.11 11.73 24.13
CA THR A 127 -10.52 10.45 24.55
C THR A 127 -10.56 9.42 23.42
N TRP A 128 -11.70 9.27 22.72
CA TRP A 128 -11.80 8.36 21.56
C TRP A 128 -10.70 8.66 20.53
N VAL A 129 -10.63 9.92 20.10
CA VAL A 129 -9.71 10.34 19.04
C VAL A 129 -8.25 10.15 19.46
N ARG A 130 -7.90 10.52 20.69
CA ARG A 130 -6.53 10.41 21.20
C ARG A 130 -6.08 8.97 21.33
N GLU A 131 -6.91 8.10 21.89
CA GLU A 131 -6.57 6.70 22.13
C GLU A 131 -6.43 5.94 20.81
N MET A 132 -7.35 6.14 19.86
CA MET A 132 -7.25 5.52 18.52
C MET A 132 -6.00 5.99 17.76
N ALA A 133 -5.67 7.28 17.83
CA ALA A 133 -4.46 7.81 17.21
C ALA A 133 -3.20 7.21 17.84
N ALA A 134 -3.13 7.16 19.17
CA ALA A 134 -1.98 6.64 19.89
C ALA A 134 -1.79 5.13 19.65
N ALA A 135 -2.88 4.34 19.61
CA ALA A 135 -2.82 2.90 19.29
C ALA A 135 -2.28 2.65 17.88
N LYS A 136 -2.69 3.48 16.91
CA LYS A 136 -2.15 3.43 15.54
C LYS A 136 -0.66 3.77 15.49
N GLU A 137 -0.22 4.81 16.21
CA GLU A 137 1.19 5.22 16.25
C GLU A 137 2.08 4.14 16.89
N ARG A 138 1.56 3.40 17.87
CA ARG A 138 2.24 2.26 18.49
C ARG A 138 2.20 0.98 17.64
N GLY A 139 1.48 0.98 16.52
CA GLY A 139 1.37 -0.18 15.63
C GLY A 139 0.52 -1.32 16.20
N GLU A 140 -0.42 -1.03 17.11
CA GLU A 140 -1.24 -2.07 17.77
C GLU A 140 -2.13 -2.86 16.79
N PHE A 141 -2.37 -2.29 15.60
CA PHE A 141 -3.20 -2.88 14.56
C PHE A 141 -2.41 -3.60 13.46
N ASP A 142 -1.07 -3.56 13.49
CA ASP A 142 -0.22 -4.03 12.40
C ASP A 142 0.10 -5.54 12.41
#